data_AF-A0A7V9FLI5-F1
#
_entry.id   AF-A0A7V9FLI5-F1
#
_cell.length_a   1.000
_cell.length_b   1.000
_cell.length_c   1.000
_cell.angle_alpha   90.00
_cell.angle_beta   90.00
_cell.angle_gamma   90.00
#
_symmetry.space_group_name_H-M   'P 1'
#
loop_
_entity.id
_entity.type
_entity.pdbx_description
1 polymer ?
#
loop_
_entity_poly.entity_id
_entity_poly.type
_entity_poly.pdbx_seq_one_letter_code
_entity_poly.pdbx_strand_id
1 'polypeptide(L)' 'MDPSALAVLEYPAIAERLAGTTATSYGSDLARSLVPSSDAGEVARRQALTAEAIALLDLAEEPPLRGIRD' A
#
# COMPACT_ATOMS: atom_id res chain seq x y z
N MET A 1 -5.22 2.96 17.11
CA MET A 1 -6.15 1.97 16.51
C MET A 1 -6.25 0.78 17.44
N ASP A 2 -7.41 0.12 17.49
CA ASP A 2 -7.65 -1.08 18.31
C ASP A 2 -7.20 -2.34 17.54
N PRO A 3 -6.20 -3.10 18.03
CA PRO A 3 -5.73 -4.33 17.38
C PRO A 3 -6.80 -5.43 17.27
N SER A 4 -7.74 -5.51 18.23
CA SER A 4 -8.79 -6.52 18.23
C SER A 4 -9.80 -6.27 17.09
N ALA A 5 -10.15 -5.00 16.86
CA ALA A 5 -10.98 -4.59 15.74
C ALA A 5 -10.31 -4.91 14.40
N LEU A 6 -8.99 -4.68 14.26
CA LEU A 6 -8.25 -5.02 13.04
C LEU A 6 -8.21 -6.53 12.77
N ALA A 7 -8.12 -7.35 13.82
CA ALA A 7 -8.18 -8.80 13.69
C ALA A 7 -9.57 -9.27 13.23
N VAL A 8 -10.65 -8.72 13.81
CA VAL A 8 -12.04 -9.03 13.40
C VAL A 8 -12.31 -8.63 11.95
N LEU A 9 -11.72 -7.53 11.49
CA LEU A 9 -11.83 -7.05 10.11
C LEU A 9 -10.87 -7.76 9.13
N GLU A 10 -10.12 -8.76 9.59
CA GLU A 10 -9.11 -9.49 8.81
C GLU A 10 -8.07 -8.58 8.14
N TYR A 11 -7.76 -7.45 8.77
CA TYR A 11 -6.82 -6.48 8.21
C TYR A 11 -5.43 -7.09 7.92
N PRO A 12 -4.86 -8.00 8.75
CA PRO A 12 -3.61 -8.68 8.41
C PRO A 12 -3.68 -9.46 7.09
N ALA A 13 -4.81 -10.10 6.77
CA ALA A 13 -4.98 -10.82 5.51
C ALA A 13 -5.05 -9.86 4.32
N ILE A 14 -5.67 -8.68 4.50
CA ILE A 14 -5.68 -7.61 3.49
C ILE A 14 -4.26 -7.10 3.21
N ALA A 15 -3.48 -6.85 4.27
CA ALA A 15 -2.09 -6.41 4.15
C ALA A 15 -1.21 -7.47 3.44
N GLU A 16 -1.39 -8.75 3.74
CA GLU A 16 -0.66 -9.83 3.05
C GLU A 16 -1.05 -9.95 1.57
N ARG A 17 -2.35 -9.80 1.26
CA ARG A 17 -2.81 -9.76 -0.13
C ARG A 17 -2.18 -8.59 -0.90
N LEU A 18 -2.08 -7.42 -0.28
CA LEU A 18 -1.40 -6.27 -0.88
C LEU A 18 0.09 -6.55 -1.08
N ALA A 19 0.77 -7.10 -0.09
CA ALA A 19 2.19 -7.47 -0.18
C ALA A 19 2.49 -8.43 -1.34
N GLY A 20 1.56 -9.34 -1.67
CA GLY A 20 1.67 -10.23 -2.83
C GLY A 20 1.54 -9.55 -4.20
N THR A 21 1.13 -8.27 -4.25
CA THR A 21 0.99 -7.50 -5.50
C THR A 21 2.16 -6.58 -5.79
N THR A 22 3.10 -6.41 -4.85
CA THR A 22 4.23 -5.48 -5.01
C THR A 22 5.32 -6.07 -5.91
N ALA A 23 6.02 -5.21 -6.63
CA ALA A 23 7.08 -5.62 -7.55
C ALA A 23 8.42 -5.96 -6.86
N THR A 24 8.61 -5.54 -5.60
CA THR A 24 9.86 -5.67 -4.84
C THR A 24 9.60 -6.20 -3.42
N SER A 25 10.63 -6.80 -2.81
CA SER A 25 10.63 -7.26 -1.41
C SER A 25 10.43 -6.09 -0.44
N TYR A 26 11.15 -4.99 -0.65
CA TYR A 26 10.93 -3.77 0.12
C TYR A 26 9.48 -3.26 0.06
N GLY A 27 8.86 -3.32 -1.13
CA GLY A 27 7.44 -2.98 -1.28
C GLY A 27 6.53 -3.91 -0.48
N SER A 28 6.82 -5.21 -0.47
CA SER A 28 6.04 -6.19 0.31
C SER A 28 6.14 -5.90 1.82
N ASP A 29 7.34 -5.55 2.31
CA ASP A 29 7.55 -5.25 3.72
C ASP A 29 6.86 -3.95 4.13
N LEU A 30 6.89 -2.92 3.26
CA LEU A 30 6.10 -1.71 3.47
C LEU A 30 4.61 -2.02 3.53
N ALA A 31 4.07 -2.83 2.61
CA ALA A 31 2.67 -3.22 2.60
C ALA A 31 2.25 -3.93 3.90
N ARG A 32 3.07 -4.84 4.43
CA ARG A 32 2.81 -5.52 5.72
C ARG A 32 2.85 -4.58 6.91
N SER A 33 3.64 -3.51 6.85
CA SER A 33 3.77 -2.53 7.92
C SER A 33 2.63 -1.49 7.95
N LEU A 34 1.78 -1.43 6.91
CA LEU A 34 0.71 -0.44 6.83
C LEU A 34 -0.30 -0.65 7.95
N VAL A 35 -0.61 0.42 8.68
CA VAL A 35 -1.74 0.48 9.61
C VAL A 35 -2.71 1.58 9.20
N PRO A 36 -4.03 1.42 9.44
CA PRO A 36 -4.99 2.48 9.18
C PRO A 36 -4.68 3.72 10.02
N SER A 37 -4.83 4.90 9.40
CA SER A 37 -4.63 6.19 10.05
C SER A 37 -5.98 6.83 10.39
N SER A 38 -6.09 7.42 11.59
CA SER A 38 -7.21 8.27 11.96
C SER A 38 -6.97 9.76 11.65
N ASP A 39 -5.77 10.10 11.17
CA ASP A 39 -5.45 11.45 10.72
C ASP A 39 -5.95 11.67 9.29
N ALA A 40 -6.92 12.57 9.13
CA ALA A 40 -7.52 12.90 7.84
C ALA A 40 -6.51 13.46 6.83
N GLY A 41 -5.49 14.20 7.28
CA GLY A 41 -4.44 14.73 6.41
C GLY A 41 -3.58 13.62 5.82
N GLU A 42 -3.20 12.65 6.65
CA GLU A 42 -2.44 11.47 6.19
C GLU A 42 -3.27 10.60 5.25
N VAL A 43 -4.57 10.40 5.53
CA VAL A 43 -5.48 9.67 4.64
C VAL A 43 -5.57 10.35 3.27
N ALA A 44 -5.82 11.67 3.25
CA ALA A 44 -5.90 12.44 2.00
C ALA A 44 -4.58 12.39 1.22
N ARG A 45 -3.44 12.52 1.90
CA ARG A 45 -2.11 12.43 1.28
C ARG A 45 -1.88 11.06 0.62
N ARG A 46 -2.16 9.97 1.34
CA ARG A 46 -1.98 8.60 0.81
C ARG A 46 -2.90 8.35 -0.39
N GLN A 47 -4.16 8.78 -0.31
CA GLN A 47 -5.11 8.67 -1.41
C GLN A 47 -4.67 9.46 -2.65
N ALA A 48 -4.17 10.69 -2.47
CA ALA A 48 -3.66 11.50 -3.56
C ALA A 48 -2.45 10.83 -4.25
N LEU A 49 -1.50 10.29 -3.48
CA LEU A 49 -0.35 9.55 -4.01
C LEU A 49 -0.78 8.30 -4.80
N THR A 50 -1.76 7.55 -4.28
CA THR A 50 -2.30 6.39 -5.00
C THR A 50 -3.02 6.81 -6.29
N ALA A 51 -3.77 7.91 -6.28
CA ALA A 51 -4.46 8.41 -7.47
C ALA A 51 -3.47 8.88 -8.55
N GLU A 52 -2.41 9.58 -8.15
CA GLU A 52 -1.30 9.97 -9.05
C GLU A 52 -0.64 8.73 -9.67
N ALA A 53 -0.32 7.72 -8.86
CA ALA A 53 0.27 6.48 -9.36
C ALA A 53 -0.66 5.77 -10.37
N ILE A 54 -1.96 5.67 -10.08
CA ILE A 54 -2.94 5.08 -11.02
C ILE A 54 -2.99 5.86 -12.33
N ALA A 55 -2.95 7.20 -12.28
CA ALA A 55 -2.93 8.01 -13.50
C ALA A 55 -1.70 7.72 -14.37
N LEU A 56 -0.53 7.48 -13.77
CA LEU A 56 0.66 7.05 -14.51
C LEU A 56 0.50 5.66 -15.15
N LEU A 57 -0.16 4.72 -14.45
CA LEU A 57 -0.48 3.39 -15.01
C LEU A 57 -1.41 3.51 -16.22
N ASP A 58 -2.47 4.31 -16.11
CA ASP A 58 -3.44 4.51 -17.19
C ASP A 58 -2.81 5.18 -18.43
N LEU A 59 -1.78 6.02 -18.22
CA LEU A 59 -0.99 6.64 -19.28
C LEU A 59 0.14 5.76 -19.83
N ALA A 60 0.34 4.55 -19.27
CA ALA A 60 1.48 3.68 -19.56
C ALA A 60 2.86 4.34 -19.32
N GLU A 61 2.92 5.29 -18.38
CA GLU A 61 4.13 6.01 -17.95
C GLU A 61 4.67 5.42 -16.63
N GLU A 62 4.51 4.11 -16.46
CA GLU A 62 4.86 3.42 -15.22
C GLU A 62 6.38 3.44 -14.99
N PRO A 63 6.84 3.85 -13.79
CA PRO A 63 8.24 3.68 -13.43
C PRO A 63 8.61 2.18 -13.49
N PRO A 64 9.78 1.82 -14.05
CA PRO A 64 10.20 0.42 -14.13
C PRO A 64 10.69 -0.07 -12.76
N LEU A 65 9.75 -0.35 -11.85
CA LEU A 65 10.06 -0.82 -10.50
C LEU A 65 10.50 -2.30 -10.49
N ARG A 66 10.16 -3.06 -11.53
CA ARG A 66 10.58 -4.45 -11.66
C ARG A 66 12.10 -4.54 -11.82
N GLY A 67 12.73 -5.40 -11.01
CA GLY A 67 14.17 -5.64 -11.07
C GLY A 67 15.01 -4.76 -10.16
N ILE A 68 14.40 -3.81 -9.46
CA ILE A 68 15.04 -3.13 -8.32
C ILE A 68 15.25 -4.17 -7.22
N ARG A 69 16.49 -4.29 -6.76
CA ARG A 69 16.89 -5.15 -5.63
C ARG A 69 17.25 -4.26 -4.45
N ASP A 70 17.03 -4.78 -3.26
CA ASP A 70 17.37 -4.13 -1.98
C ASP A 70 18.89 -4.02 -1.78
#